data_AF-A0A6J0J9N1-F1
#
_entry.id   AF-A0A6J0J9N1-F1
#
_cell.length_a   1.000
_cell.length_b   1.000
_cell.length_c   1.000
_cell.angle_alpha   90.00
_cell.angle_beta   90.00
_cell.angle_gamma   90.00
#
_symmetry.space_group_name_H-M   'P 1'
#
loop_
_entity.id
_entity.type
_entity.pdbx_description
1 polymer ?
#
loop_
_entity_poly.entity_id
_entity_poly.type
_entity_poly.pdbx_seq_one_letter_code
_entity_poly.pdbx_strand_id
1 'polypeptide(L)'
;PCLCFLQHPDIKADRSFVLYKPPPAVRDPALLEEFLERAKFIADDLNWLLALPHDKFWCQVIFDETLQKCLDSYLCRAPRKFDGVWDCHPEVEDVQKSLHHSVFLTFLRMSTHKESKKISSLSSQVTSVTWMRLCPLSS
;
A
#
# COMPACT_ATOMS: atom_id res chain seq x y z
N PRO A 1 -20.68 22.12 18.55
CA PRO A 1 -21.13 21.89 17.15
C PRO A 1 -20.25 20.82 16.51
N CYS A 2 -20.75 19.59 16.53
CA CYS A 2 -20.00 18.35 16.48
C CYS A 2 -19.60 17.90 15.06
N LEU A 3 -18.41 17.32 15.00
CA LEU A 3 -17.59 16.86 13.87
C LEU A 3 -18.17 15.70 13.00
N CYS A 4 -19.49 15.53 12.90
CA CYS A 4 -20.07 14.31 12.31
C CYS A 4 -20.25 14.30 10.78
N PHE A 5 -19.87 15.34 10.02
CA PHE A 5 -20.31 15.48 8.61
C PHE A 5 -19.25 15.30 7.51
N LEU A 6 -17.97 15.06 7.82
CA LEU A 6 -16.92 14.93 6.77
C LEU A 6 -16.27 13.56 6.64
N GLN A 7 -16.72 12.56 7.41
CA GLN A 7 -16.26 11.19 7.31
C GLN A 7 -17.46 10.24 7.30
N HIS A 8 -18.22 10.30 6.20
CA HIS A 8 -19.20 9.25 5.91
C HIS A 8 -18.47 8.05 5.26
N PRO A 9 -18.78 6.80 5.66
CA PRO A 9 -18.25 5.61 5.02
C PRO A 9 -18.60 5.47 3.52
N ASP A 10 -19.53 6.31 3.02
CA ASP A 10 -19.86 6.49 1.59
C ASP A 10 -18.87 7.37 0.80
N ILE A 11 -17.87 7.98 1.43
CA ILE A 11 -16.88 8.83 0.75
C ILE A 11 -15.69 8.01 0.22
N LYS A 12 -15.52 6.77 0.67
CA LYS A 12 -14.50 5.88 0.12
C LYS A 12 -14.88 5.50 -1.30
N ALA A 13 -13.90 5.46 -2.20
CA ALA A 13 -14.17 4.88 -3.50
C ALA A 13 -14.45 3.38 -3.32
N ASP A 14 -15.42 2.86 -4.05
CA ASP A 14 -15.67 1.42 -4.15
C ASP A 14 -14.59 0.77 -5.02
N ARG A 15 -13.37 0.74 -4.47
CA ARG A 15 -12.19 0.18 -5.11
C ARG A 15 -11.56 -0.83 -4.16
N SER A 16 -11.52 -2.09 -4.57
CA SER A 16 -10.93 -3.16 -3.79
C SER A 16 -9.45 -3.30 -4.12
N PHE A 17 -8.57 -3.09 -3.15
CA PHE A 17 -7.15 -3.33 -3.32
C PHE A 17 -6.85 -4.83 -3.25
N VAL A 18 -6.16 -5.35 -4.27
CA VAL A 18 -5.79 -6.76 -4.35
C VAL A 18 -4.59 -7.04 -3.44
N LEU A 19 -4.59 -8.19 -2.75
CA LEU A 19 -3.46 -8.59 -1.91
C LEU A 19 -2.21 -8.88 -2.75
N TYR A 20 -1.07 -8.41 -2.29
CA TYR A 20 0.21 -8.71 -2.91
C TYR A 20 0.55 -10.19 -2.74
N LYS A 21 0.97 -10.82 -3.84
CA LYS A 21 1.59 -12.15 -3.84
C LYS A 21 3.00 -12.02 -4.38
N PRO A 22 3.99 -12.70 -3.77
CA PRO A 22 5.35 -12.70 -4.28
C PRO A 22 5.39 -13.34 -5.68
N PRO A 23 6.39 -12.99 -6.49
CA PRO A 23 6.61 -13.66 -7.78
C PRO A 23 6.76 -15.18 -7.58
N PRO A 24 6.34 -15.99 -8.57
CA PRO A 24 6.48 -17.44 -8.49
C PRO A 24 7.97 -17.83 -8.50
N ALA A 25 8.36 -18.76 -7.63
CA ALA A 25 9.72 -19.31 -7.63
C ALA A 25 10.01 -20.18 -8.88
N VAL A 26 8.94 -20.66 -9.52
CA VAL A 26 9.01 -21.46 -10.75
C VAL A 26 8.89 -20.52 -11.95
N ARG A 27 9.77 -20.70 -12.96
CA ARG A 27 9.72 -19.96 -14.23
C ARG A 27 8.62 -20.49 -15.16
N ASP A 28 7.37 -20.44 -14.70
CA ASP A 28 6.19 -20.71 -15.51
C ASP A 28 5.67 -19.39 -16.10
N PRO A 29 5.59 -19.22 -17.43
CA PRO A 29 5.11 -17.99 -18.05
C PRO A 29 3.69 -17.62 -17.61
N ALA A 30 2.79 -18.60 -17.37
CA ALA A 30 1.42 -18.31 -16.96
C ALA A 30 1.36 -17.70 -15.54
N LEU A 31 2.17 -18.22 -14.62
CA LEU A 31 2.28 -17.68 -13.26
C LEU A 31 2.98 -16.33 -13.23
N LEU A 32 3.92 -16.11 -14.15
CA LEU A 32 4.61 -14.84 -14.30
C LEU A 32 3.67 -13.74 -14.78
N GLU A 33 2.87 -14.04 -15.80
CA GLU A 33 1.86 -13.13 -16.33
C GLU A 33 0.80 -12.79 -15.26
N GLU A 34 0.31 -13.78 -14.50
CA GLU A 34 -0.61 -13.54 -13.38
C GLU A 34 0.01 -12.60 -12.33
N PHE A 35 1.30 -12.78 -12.01
CA PHE A 35 2.01 -11.88 -11.10
C PHE A 35 2.11 -10.46 -11.69
N LEU A 36 2.53 -10.32 -12.94
CA LEU A 36 2.71 -9.04 -13.61
C LEU A 36 1.40 -8.25 -13.69
N GLU A 37 0.30 -8.90 -14.07
CA GLU A 37 -1.03 -8.29 -14.08
C GLU A 37 -1.44 -7.83 -12.68
N ARG A 38 -1.33 -8.72 -11.69
CA ARG A 38 -1.70 -8.38 -10.30
C ARG A 38 -0.87 -7.23 -9.75
N ALA A 39 0.43 -7.26 -10.00
CA ALA A 39 1.36 -6.23 -9.57
C ALA A 39 1.06 -4.89 -10.25
N LYS A 40 0.69 -4.91 -11.54
CA LYS A 40 0.25 -3.72 -12.26
C LYS A 40 -1.05 -3.15 -11.72
N PHE A 41 -2.05 -3.99 -11.41
CA PHE A 41 -3.28 -3.54 -10.75
C PHE A 41 -3.00 -2.82 -9.44
N ILE A 42 -2.15 -3.40 -8.58
CA ILE A 42 -1.76 -2.78 -7.31
C ILE A 42 -1.04 -1.45 -7.55
N ALA A 43 -0.12 -1.38 -8.52
CA ALA A 43 0.60 -0.15 -8.85
C ALA A 43 -0.35 0.95 -9.35
N ASP A 44 -1.29 0.61 -10.22
CA ASP A 44 -2.29 1.54 -10.76
C ASP A 44 -3.27 2.02 -9.67
N ASP A 45 -3.69 1.13 -8.78
CA ASP A 45 -4.55 1.46 -7.64
C ASP A 45 -3.82 2.40 -6.66
N LEU A 46 -2.53 2.15 -6.36
CA LEU A 46 -1.71 3.01 -5.52
C LEU A 46 -1.40 4.35 -6.19
N ASN A 47 -1.16 4.38 -7.51
CA ASN A 47 -0.95 5.62 -8.25
C ASN A 47 -2.21 6.49 -8.23
N TRP A 48 -3.39 5.89 -8.38
CA TRP A 48 -4.65 6.60 -8.21
C TRP A 48 -4.82 7.12 -6.77
N LEU A 49 -4.50 6.31 -5.77
CA LEU A 49 -4.54 6.72 -4.35
C LEU A 49 -3.63 7.93 -4.12
N LEU A 50 -2.42 7.94 -4.69
CA LEU A 50 -1.47 9.05 -4.62
C LEU A 50 -1.94 10.29 -5.39
N ALA A 51 -2.75 10.13 -6.45
CA ALA A 51 -3.34 11.24 -7.19
C ALA A 51 -4.53 11.91 -6.46
N LEU A 52 -5.12 11.25 -5.45
CA LEU A 52 -6.25 11.80 -4.71
C LEU A 52 -5.85 13.06 -3.92
N PRO A 53 -6.79 14.01 -3.73
CA PRO A 53 -6.60 15.11 -2.79
C PRO A 53 -6.51 14.58 -1.35
N HIS A 54 -5.89 15.37 -0.48
CA HIS A 54 -5.47 14.95 0.87
C HIS A 54 -6.62 14.38 1.72
N ASP A 55 -7.78 15.04 1.70
CA ASP A 55 -9.01 14.63 2.38
C ASP A 55 -9.48 13.23 1.96
N LYS A 56 -9.54 12.97 0.65
CA LYS A 56 -9.96 11.68 0.10
C LYS A 56 -8.92 10.60 0.31
N PHE A 57 -7.64 10.93 0.18
CA PHE A 57 -6.54 10.01 0.47
C PHE A 57 -6.65 9.46 1.89
N TRP A 58 -6.79 10.34 2.89
CA TRP A 58 -6.91 9.90 4.28
C TRP A 58 -8.19 9.13 4.55
N CYS A 59 -9.31 9.53 3.96
CA CYS A 59 -10.54 8.74 4.07
C CYS A 59 -10.33 7.32 3.54
N GLN A 60 -9.70 7.16 2.38
CA GLN A 60 -9.40 5.83 1.85
C GLN A 60 -8.46 5.05 2.77
N VAL A 61 -7.32 5.63 3.18
CA VAL A 61 -6.33 4.97 4.05
C VAL A 61 -6.91 4.52 5.40
N ILE A 62 -7.83 5.29 5.97
CA ILE A 62 -8.40 5.05 7.29
C ILE A 62 -9.58 4.07 7.23
N PHE A 63 -10.46 4.20 6.24
CA PHE A 63 -11.70 3.43 6.16
C PHE A 63 -11.61 2.19 5.27
N ASP A 64 -10.59 2.09 4.42
CA ASP A 64 -10.41 0.94 3.53
C ASP A 64 -9.48 -0.10 4.14
N GLU A 65 -10.07 -1.15 4.71
CA GLU A 65 -9.32 -2.30 5.21
C GLU A 65 -8.58 -3.07 4.11
N THR A 66 -9.08 -3.05 2.87
CA THR A 66 -8.45 -3.79 1.77
C THR A 66 -7.12 -3.16 1.39
N LEU A 67 -7.05 -1.83 1.40
CA LEU A 67 -5.80 -1.08 1.22
C LEU A 67 -4.78 -1.42 2.32
N GLN A 68 -5.22 -1.44 3.59
CA GLN A 68 -4.34 -1.82 4.69
C GLN A 68 -3.82 -3.24 4.55
N LYS A 69 -4.68 -4.21 4.21
CA LYS A 69 -4.29 -5.61 3.99
C LYS A 69 -3.37 -5.75 2.77
N CYS A 70 -3.57 -4.96 1.72
CA CYS A 70 -2.69 -4.92 0.56
C CYS A 70 -1.29 -4.44 0.95
N LEU A 71 -1.18 -3.28 1.61
CA LEU A 71 0.11 -2.72 2.06
C LEU A 71 0.82 -3.66 3.04
N ASP A 72 0.09 -4.25 3.99
CA ASP A 72 0.61 -5.22 4.95
C ASP A 72 1.14 -6.48 4.25
N SER A 73 0.34 -7.06 3.33
CA SER A 73 0.75 -8.22 2.54
C SER A 73 2.00 -7.95 1.71
N TYR A 74 2.14 -6.73 1.20
CA TYR A 74 3.33 -6.30 0.47
C TYR A 74 4.55 -6.26 1.39
N LEU A 75 4.46 -5.59 2.55
CA LEU A 75 5.56 -5.49 3.51
C LEU A 75 6.01 -6.85 4.05
N CYS A 76 5.08 -7.78 4.27
CA CYS A 76 5.40 -9.11 4.76
C CYS A 76 6.02 -10.04 3.70
N ARG A 77 5.64 -9.88 2.42
CA ARG A 77 5.96 -10.86 1.37
C ARG A 77 6.85 -10.32 0.25
N ALA A 78 7.15 -9.02 0.22
CA ALA A 78 8.02 -8.46 -0.80
C ALA A 78 9.44 -9.05 -0.68
N PRO A 79 10.03 -9.54 -1.79
CA PRO A 79 11.37 -10.10 -1.78
C PRO A 79 12.38 -9.01 -1.44
N ARG A 80 13.27 -9.25 -0.46
CA ARG A 80 14.34 -8.31 -0.14
C ARG A 80 15.49 -8.49 -1.11
N LYS A 81 16.24 -7.42 -1.37
CA LYS A 81 17.41 -7.44 -2.28
C LYS A 81 18.47 -8.48 -1.93
N PHE A 82 18.46 -9.01 -0.70
CA PHE A 82 19.43 -9.98 -0.20
C PHE A 82 18.87 -11.40 -0.06
N ASP A 83 17.60 -11.65 -0.38
CA ASP A 83 16.94 -12.96 -0.19
C ASP A 83 17.33 -14.01 -1.27
N GLY A 84 18.56 -13.92 -1.77
CA GLY A 84 19.07 -14.77 -2.85
C GLY A 84 18.78 -14.16 -4.21
N VAL A 85 19.74 -14.28 -5.13
CA VAL A 85 19.69 -13.76 -6.49
C VAL A 85 18.57 -14.48 -7.24
N TRP A 86 17.38 -13.87 -7.27
CA TRP A 86 16.39 -14.22 -8.26
C TRP A 86 16.92 -13.65 -9.57
N ASP A 87 17.25 -14.52 -10.52
CA ASP A 87 17.29 -14.18 -11.95
C ASP A 87 15.85 -13.78 -12.35
N CYS A 88 15.42 -12.61 -11.89
CA CYS A 88 14.14 -12.05 -12.25
C CYS A 88 14.23 -11.61 -13.70
N HIS A 89 13.25 -12.03 -14.49
CA HIS A 89 13.03 -11.48 -15.82
C HIS A 89 13.00 -9.94 -15.72
N PRO A 90 13.64 -9.18 -16.63
CA PRO A 90 13.74 -7.72 -16.51
C PRO A 90 12.37 -7.05 -16.33
N GLU A 91 11.33 -7.60 -16.95
CA GLU A 91 9.95 -7.14 -16.81
C GLU A 91 9.40 -7.24 -15.37
N VAL A 92 9.76 -8.30 -14.64
CA VAL A 92 9.39 -8.48 -13.23
C VAL A 92 10.12 -7.46 -12.36
N GLU A 93 11.39 -7.19 -12.68
CA GLU A 93 12.19 -6.21 -11.94
C GLU A 93 11.61 -4.79 -12.10
N ASP A 94 11.21 -4.41 -13.31
CA ASP A 94 10.64 -3.10 -13.59
C ASP A 94 9.28 -2.91 -12.89
N VAL A 95 8.40 -3.91 -12.95
CA VAL A 95 7.11 -3.87 -12.24
C VAL A 95 7.31 -3.84 -10.72
N GLN A 96 8.28 -4.61 -10.19
CA GLN A 96 8.61 -4.57 -8.77
C GLN A 96 9.18 -3.22 -8.33
N LYS A 97 10.02 -2.57 -9.15
CA LYS A 97 10.53 -1.22 -8.88
C LYS A 97 9.39 -0.20 -8.84
N SER A 98 8.48 -0.26 -9.81
CA SER A 98 7.29 0.59 -9.85
C SER A 98 6.45 0.42 -8.58
N LEU A 99 6.16 -0.83 -8.20
CA LEU A 99 5.45 -1.14 -6.95
C LEU A 99 6.17 -0.62 -5.70
N HIS A 100 7.47 -0.86 -5.58
CA HIS A 100 8.28 -0.36 -4.46
C HIS A 100 8.16 1.15 -4.33
N HIS A 101 8.24 1.86 -5.46
CA HIS A 101 8.14 3.31 -5.50
C HIS A 101 6.76 3.80 -5.05
N SER A 102 5.67 3.23 -5.59
CA SER A 102 4.31 3.63 -5.22
C SER A 102 3.97 3.31 -3.76
N VAL A 103 4.40 2.14 -3.25
CA VAL A 103 4.24 1.77 -1.84
C VAL A 103 5.02 2.73 -0.95
N PHE A 104 6.29 3.01 -1.28
CA PHE A 104 7.12 3.95 -0.54
C PHE A 104 6.52 5.36 -0.48
N LEU A 105 6.06 5.89 -1.62
CA LEU A 105 5.39 7.19 -1.68
C LEU A 105 4.10 7.21 -0.86
N THR A 106 3.36 6.10 -0.84
CA THR A 106 2.13 5.97 -0.03
C THR A 106 2.48 6.07 1.46
N PHE A 107 3.49 5.34 1.93
CA PHE A 107 3.98 5.45 3.31
C PHE A 107 4.57 6.84 3.62
N LEU A 108 5.32 7.41 2.70
CA LEU A 108 5.87 8.76 2.84
C LEU A 108 4.73 9.78 3.04
N ARG A 109 3.70 9.72 2.20
CA ARG A 109 2.52 10.59 2.31
C ARG A 109 1.76 10.40 3.62
N MET A 110 1.67 9.16 4.12
CA MET A 110 1.11 8.87 5.46
C MET A 110 1.99 9.41 6.60
N SER A 111 3.31 9.47 6.43
CA SER A 111 4.24 10.00 7.44
C SER A 111 4.34 11.53 7.46
N THR A 112 3.98 12.21 6.37
CA THR A 112 4.01 13.68 6.30
C THR A 112 2.80 14.29 7.02
N HIS A 113 2.97 14.57 8.31
CA HIS A 113 1.97 15.18 9.22
C HIS A 113 1.59 16.65 8.88
N LYS A 114 2.29 17.31 7.94
CA LYS A 114 2.44 18.78 7.93
C LYS A 114 1.44 19.58 7.08
N GLU A 115 0.29 19.03 6.69
CA GLU A 115 -0.63 19.76 5.78
C GLU A 115 -1.91 20.28 6.44
N SER A 116 -2.27 19.91 7.68
CA SER A 116 -3.43 20.51 8.38
C SER A 116 -3.50 20.23 9.89
N LYS A 117 -3.72 21.28 10.71
CA LYS A 117 -3.81 21.23 12.20
C LYS A 117 -4.90 20.30 12.77
N LYS A 118 -5.85 19.81 11.96
CA LYS A 118 -6.95 18.92 12.39
C LYS A 118 -6.73 17.44 12.04
N ILE A 119 -5.81 17.11 11.12
CA ILE A 119 -5.55 15.73 10.66
C ILE A 119 -4.38 15.08 11.44
N SER A 120 -3.72 15.87 12.28
CA SER A 120 -2.63 15.44 13.16
C SER A 120 -2.96 14.23 14.04
N SER A 121 -4.17 14.19 14.62
CA SER A 121 -4.57 13.10 15.51
C SER A 121 -4.81 11.77 14.78
N LEU A 122 -5.29 11.80 13.54
CA LEU A 122 -5.52 10.61 12.71
C LEU A 122 -4.21 10.07 12.14
N SER A 123 -3.27 10.95 11.76
CA SER A 123 -1.91 10.54 11.38
C SER A 123 -1.20 9.84 12.55
N SER A 124 -1.36 10.31 13.80
CA SER A 124 -0.85 9.61 14.99
C SER A 124 -1.50 8.24 15.21
N GLN A 125 -2.78 8.04 14.89
CA GLN A 125 -3.41 6.72 14.98
C GLN A 125 -2.96 5.78 13.86
N VAL A 126 -2.89 6.25 12.61
CA VAL A 126 -2.42 5.44 11.47
C VAL A 126 -0.96 5.07 11.65
N THR A 127 -0.10 6.01 12.07
CA THR A 127 1.28 5.69 12.43
C THR A 127 1.31 4.71 13.59
N SER A 128 0.56 4.90 14.68
CA SER A 128 0.55 3.95 15.80
C SER A 128 0.09 2.53 15.38
N VAL A 129 -0.95 2.39 14.56
CA VAL A 129 -1.43 1.09 14.05
C VAL A 129 -0.44 0.45 13.07
N THR A 130 0.18 1.24 12.21
CA THR A 130 1.17 0.75 11.22
C THR A 130 2.49 0.39 11.90
N TRP A 131 2.97 1.19 12.85
CA TRP A 131 4.17 0.91 13.66
C TRP A 131 3.95 -0.27 14.63
N MET A 132 2.75 -0.44 15.21
CA MET A 132 2.44 -1.63 16.00
C MET A 132 2.44 -2.91 15.17
N ARG A 133 2.10 -2.85 13.87
CA ARG A 133 2.13 -4.02 12.97
C ARG A 133 3.50 -4.27 12.33
N LEU A 134 4.31 -3.23 12.11
CA LEU A 134 5.67 -3.32 11.59
C LEU A 134 6.73 -3.75 12.62
N CYS A 135 6.39 -3.76 13.92
CA CYS A 135 7.23 -4.32 14.98
C CYS A 135 6.72 -5.70 15.47
N PRO A 136 6.83 -6.79 14.69
CA PRO A 136 6.89 -8.11 15.30
C PRO A 136 8.33 -8.33 15.80
N LEU A 137 8.49 -8.75 17.06
CA LEU A 137 9.73 -9.15 17.76
C LEU A 137 10.36 -8.09 18.69
N SER A 138 9.75 -7.96 19.87
CA SER A 138 10.50 -7.91 21.13
C SER A 138 9.67 -8.55 22.24
N SER A 139 9.57 -9.88 22.21
CA SER A 139 9.40 -10.74 23.38
C SER A 139 9.96 -12.11 23.05
#